data_AF-A0A5E4QVR1-F1
#
_entry.id   AF-A0A5E4QVR1-F1
#
_cell.length_a   1.000
_cell.length_b   1.000
_cell.length_c   1.000
_cell.angle_alpha   90.00
_cell.angle_beta   90.00
_cell.angle_gamma   90.00
#
_symmetry.space_group_name_H-M   'P 1'
#
loop_
_entity.id
_entity.type
_entity.pdbx_description
1 polymer ?
#
loop_
_entity_poly.entity_id
_entity_poly.type
_entity_poly.pdbx_seq_one_letter_code
_entity_poly.pdbx_strand_id
1 'polypeptide(L)'
;MCGSRQSTAKMSDSISDLKSEVKSMKESQETNMSTINNNVTDVKAQIIEMNTSITNLSKEQNQLKSSLLKLEKRVDIGEKKLEILENDISKLSVSSIPSTSHTGSQPLVNEELLMEFQERIRRQRNLILVGVAEQKCKNAEERHTRDDFDVMKILKAFQDIPTPIKIHRIGKYKLSDPTGCAQIHYDTSKCNTRINSSCMNDLTRSFAKASRMSCDDVDTMHFMLDKIEQKYKNPVDFEEGDFLSVLGDIFVENLKDIRIINAYECKKTNVDRDIVWLEELRYVYDKLYIKQGI
;
A
#
# COMPACT_ATOMS: atom_id res chain seq x y z
N MET A 1 -32.27 2.21 110.95
CA MET A 1 -33.01 2.39 109.68
C MET A 1 -32.20 2.99 108.52
N CYS A 2 -30.89 3.32 108.65
CA CYS A 2 -30.09 3.87 107.54
C CYS A 2 -29.59 2.85 106.49
N GLY A 3 -29.40 1.57 106.82
CA GLY A 3 -28.85 0.57 105.89
C GLY A 3 -29.77 0.18 104.72
N SER A 4 -31.10 0.20 104.92
CA SER A 4 -32.07 -0.17 103.88
C SER A 4 -32.13 0.87 102.75
N ARG A 5 -32.06 2.17 103.07
CA ARG A 5 -32.07 3.25 102.06
C ARG A 5 -30.81 3.30 101.20
N GLN A 6 -29.65 2.93 101.76
CA GLN A 6 -28.39 2.89 101.00
C GLN A 6 -28.33 1.69 100.05
N SER A 7 -28.95 0.56 100.42
CA SER A 7 -29.06 -0.62 99.55
C SER A 7 -30.02 -0.37 98.37
N THR A 8 -31.13 0.35 98.60
CA THR A 8 -32.08 0.70 97.53
C THR A 8 -31.51 1.72 96.54
N ALA A 9 -30.69 2.67 97.01
CA ALA A 9 -30.01 3.64 96.13
C ALA A 9 -29.00 2.96 95.20
N LYS A 10 -28.12 2.10 95.76
CA LYS A 10 -27.17 1.31 94.96
C LYS A 10 -27.86 0.42 93.93
N MET A 11 -28.99 -0.19 94.31
CA MET A 11 -29.79 -1.00 93.39
C MET A 11 -30.41 -0.16 92.28
N SER A 12 -30.88 1.05 92.57
CA SER A 12 -31.39 2.00 91.58
C SER A 12 -30.32 2.43 90.58
N ASP A 13 -29.10 2.70 91.06
CA ASP A 13 -27.97 3.08 90.22
C ASP A 13 -27.58 1.91 89.30
N SER A 14 -27.47 0.68 89.82
CA SER A 14 -27.21 -0.51 89.01
C SER A 14 -28.29 -0.78 87.96
N ILE A 15 -29.57 -0.52 88.26
CA ILE A 15 -30.67 -0.64 87.28
C ILE A 15 -30.53 0.43 86.18
N SER A 16 -30.13 1.65 86.54
CA SER A 16 -29.88 2.72 85.58
C SER A 16 -28.72 2.38 84.65
N ASP A 17 -27.63 1.85 85.19
CA ASP A 17 -26.46 1.42 84.41
C ASP A 17 -26.83 0.27 83.46
N LEU A 18 -27.50 -0.76 83.95
CA LEU A 18 -28.01 -1.87 83.12
C LEU A 18 -28.94 -1.37 82.00
N LYS A 19 -29.81 -0.41 82.30
CA LYS A 19 -30.71 0.18 81.29
C LYS A 19 -29.93 0.94 80.22
N SER A 20 -28.86 1.64 80.60
CA SER A 20 -27.98 2.34 79.66
C SER A 20 -27.20 1.38 78.77
N GLU A 21 -26.70 0.28 79.33
CA GLU A 21 -25.97 -0.76 78.61
C GLU A 21 -26.88 -1.52 77.63
N VAL A 22 -28.10 -1.89 78.06
CA VAL A 22 -29.12 -2.49 77.19
C VAL A 22 -29.49 -1.55 76.04
N LYS A 23 -29.60 -0.24 76.30
CA LYS A 23 -29.88 0.75 75.25
C LYS A 23 -28.74 0.82 74.23
N SER A 24 -27.49 0.93 74.70
CA SER A 24 -26.30 0.96 73.84
C SER A 24 -26.17 -0.32 73.01
N MET A 25 -26.46 -1.48 73.62
CA MET A 25 -26.43 -2.77 72.94
C MET A 25 -27.51 -2.86 71.85
N LYS A 26 -28.71 -2.35 72.11
CA LYS A 26 -29.79 -2.28 71.11
C LYS A 26 -29.40 -1.38 69.93
N GLU A 27 -28.86 -0.20 70.20
CA GLU A 27 -28.42 0.74 69.15
C GLU A 27 -27.29 0.11 68.31
N SER A 28 -26.30 -0.53 68.95
CA SER A 28 -25.24 -1.25 68.25
C SER A 28 -25.76 -2.42 67.41
N GLN A 29 -26.76 -3.15 67.92
CA GLN A 29 -27.40 -4.23 67.18
C GLN A 29 -28.16 -3.71 65.94
N GLU A 30 -28.88 -2.59 66.06
CA GLU A 30 -29.57 -1.95 64.93
C GLU A 30 -28.58 -1.49 63.86
N THR A 31 -27.45 -0.88 64.25
CA THR A 31 -26.41 -0.47 63.30
C THR A 31 -25.76 -1.67 62.60
N ASN A 32 -25.50 -2.75 63.33
CA ASN A 32 -24.93 -3.96 62.77
C ASN A 32 -25.91 -4.63 61.80
N MET A 33 -27.21 -4.68 62.14
CA MET A 33 -28.25 -5.22 61.25
C MET A 33 -28.39 -4.39 59.97
N SER A 34 -28.34 -3.06 60.06
CA SER A 34 -28.36 -2.19 58.88
C SER A 34 -27.15 -2.45 57.97
N THR A 35 -25.95 -2.55 58.56
CA THR A 35 -24.71 -2.82 57.82
C THR A 35 -24.76 -4.18 57.11
N ILE A 36 -25.21 -5.22 57.82
CA ILE A 36 -25.40 -6.57 57.24
C ILE A 36 -26.38 -6.51 56.07
N ASN A 37 -27.50 -5.80 56.22
CA ASN A 37 -28.51 -5.72 55.17
C ASN A 37 -28.00 -5.01 53.91
N ASN A 38 -27.21 -3.94 54.07
CA ASN A 38 -26.56 -3.26 52.96
C ASN A 38 -25.56 -4.19 52.25
N ASN A 39 -24.68 -4.85 53.02
CA ASN A 39 -23.71 -5.80 52.46
C ASN A 39 -24.40 -6.96 51.70
N VAL A 40 -25.50 -7.49 52.23
CA VAL A 40 -26.30 -8.54 51.55
C VAL A 40 -26.88 -8.02 50.23
N THR A 41 -27.32 -6.77 50.20
CA THR A 41 -27.85 -6.13 48.99
C THR A 41 -26.76 -5.96 47.93
N ASP A 42 -25.58 -5.51 48.32
CA ASP A 42 -24.43 -5.33 47.43
C ASP A 42 -23.93 -6.66 46.87
N VAL A 43 -23.80 -7.69 47.71
CA VAL A 43 -23.45 -9.04 47.27
C VAL A 43 -24.48 -9.58 46.28
N LYS A 44 -25.77 -9.35 46.51
CA LYS A 44 -26.83 -9.75 45.58
C LYS A 44 -26.72 -9.04 44.22
N ALA A 45 -26.39 -7.74 44.22
CA ALA A 45 -26.17 -7.00 42.99
C ALA A 45 -24.96 -7.54 42.21
N GLN A 46 -23.84 -7.80 42.89
CA GLN A 46 -22.65 -8.41 42.27
C GLN A 46 -22.94 -9.80 41.69
N ILE A 47 -23.75 -10.63 42.36
CA ILE A 47 -24.18 -11.94 41.84
C ILE A 47 -24.98 -11.78 40.54
N ILE A 48 -25.87 -10.79 40.44
CA ILE A 48 -26.64 -10.52 39.22
C ILE A 48 -25.72 -10.08 38.07
N GLU A 49 -24.74 -9.23 38.36
CA GLU A 49 -23.76 -8.77 37.37
C GLU A 49 -22.86 -9.91 36.88
N MET A 50 -22.37 -10.76 37.79
CA MET A 50 -21.61 -11.97 37.44
C MET A 50 -22.42 -12.91 36.55
N ASN A 51 -23.70 -13.17 36.89
CA ASN A 51 -24.57 -14.01 36.09
C ASN A 51 -24.78 -13.44 34.68
N THR A 52 -24.98 -12.12 34.58
CA THR A 52 -25.09 -11.44 33.28
C THR A 52 -23.81 -11.61 32.47
N SER A 53 -22.65 -11.40 33.08
CA SER A 53 -21.35 -11.59 32.43
C SER A 53 -21.13 -13.03 31.95
N ILE A 54 -21.49 -14.03 32.77
CA ILE A 54 -21.41 -15.45 32.39
C ILE A 54 -22.31 -15.75 31.19
N THR A 55 -23.53 -15.21 31.14
CA THR A 55 -24.43 -15.42 30.00
C THR A 55 -23.89 -14.80 28.71
N ASN A 56 -23.24 -13.65 28.79
CA ASN A 56 -22.62 -12.99 27.62
C ASN A 56 -21.41 -13.80 27.12
N LEU A 57 -20.52 -14.22 28.01
CA LEU A 57 -19.38 -15.08 27.66
C LEU A 57 -19.84 -16.39 27.02
N SER A 58 -20.93 -17.00 27.52
CA SER A 58 -21.50 -18.20 26.91
C SER A 58 -22.01 -17.97 25.49
N LYS A 59 -22.61 -16.80 25.21
CA LYS A 59 -23.02 -16.42 23.84
C LYS A 59 -21.83 -16.25 22.92
N GLU A 60 -20.79 -15.55 23.36
CA GLU A 60 -19.55 -15.36 22.58
C GLU A 60 -18.85 -16.69 22.29
N GLN A 61 -18.77 -17.59 23.28
CA GLN A 61 -18.20 -18.92 23.11
C GLN A 61 -18.95 -19.73 22.02
N ASN A 62 -20.28 -19.66 22.01
CA ASN A 62 -21.10 -20.32 20.99
C ASN A 62 -20.89 -19.71 19.60
N GLN A 63 -20.75 -18.39 19.50
CA GLN A 63 -20.44 -17.71 18.24
C GLN A 63 -19.06 -18.10 17.71
N LEU A 64 -18.04 -18.17 18.58
CA LEU A 64 -16.70 -18.63 18.23
C LEU A 64 -16.73 -20.07 17.72
N LYS A 65 -17.43 -20.97 18.42
CA LYS A 65 -17.59 -22.37 17.99
C LYS A 65 -18.21 -22.48 16.60
N SER A 66 -19.22 -21.66 16.30
CA SER A 66 -19.85 -21.63 14.97
C SER A 66 -18.90 -21.13 13.87
N SER A 67 -18.04 -20.17 14.20
CA SER A 67 -17.06 -19.61 13.26
C SER A 67 -15.93 -20.59 12.99
N LEU A 68 -15.49 -21.33 14.01
CA LEU A 68 -14.47 -22.38 13.90
C LEU A 68 -14.94 -23.51 12.97
N LEU A 69 -16.19 -23.99 13.14
CA LEU A 69 -16.79 -24.98 12.25
C LEU A 69 -16.88 -24.52 10.78
N LYS A 70 -17.10 -23.21 10.55
CA LYS A 70 -17.10 -22.66 9.18
C LYS A 70 -15.69 -22.64 8.60
N LEU A 71 -14.68 -22.32 9.41
CA LEU A 71 -13.30 -22.29 8.98
C LEU A 71 -12.79 -23.69 8.63
N GLU A 72 -13.08 -24.67 9.47
CA GLU A 72 -12.75 -26.09 9.24
C GLU A 72 -13.31 -26.58 7.89
N LYS A 73 -14.59 -26.31 7.61
CA LYS A 73 -15.19 -26.62 6.29
C LYS A 73 -14.47 -25.93 5.12
N ARG A 74 -13.99 -24.70 5.30
CA ARG A 74 -13.26 -23.99 4.25
C ARG A 74 -11.88 -24.58 4.02
N VAL A 75 -11.22 -25.05 5.08
CA VAL A 75 -9.93 -25.77 5.00
C VAL A 75 -10.13 -27.07 4.23
N ASP A 76 -11.12 -27.90 4.60
CA ASP A 76 -11.43 -29.15 3.88
C ASP A 76 -11.67 -28.94 2.38
N ILE A 77 -12.41 -27.86 2.03
CA ILE A 77 -12.65 -27.50 0.62
C ILE A 77 -11.35 -27.06 -0.06
N GLY A 78 -10.48 -26.34 0.65
CA GLY A 78 -9.18 -25.91 0.16
C GLY A 78 -8.26 -27.10 -0.12
N GLU A 79 -8.16 -28.04 0.81
CA GLU A 79 -7.36 -29.26 0.67
C GLU A 79 -7.81 -30.10 -0.52
N LYS A 80 -9.12 -30.32 -0.69
CA LYS A 80 -9.65 -31.03 -1.87
C LYS A 80 -9.31 -30.36 -3.19
N LYS A 81 -9.31 -29.02 -3.23
CA LYS A 81 -8.92 -28.28 -4.44
C LYS A 81 -7.44 -28.40 -4.74
N LEU A 82 -6.59 -28.38 -3.71
CA LEU A 82 -5.16 -28.62 -3.87
C LEU A 82 -4.89 -30.03 -4.39
N GLU A 83 -5.55 -31.04 -3.84
CA GLU A 83 -5.42 -32.43 -4.32
C GLU A 83 -5.83 -32.58 -5.80
N ILE A 84 -6.88 -31.88 -6.24
CA ILE A 84 -7.28 -31.86 -7.66
C ILE A 84 -6.18 -31.21 -8.52
N LEU A 85 -5.64 -30.06 -8.10
CA LEU A 85 -4.58 -29.36 -8.83
C LEU A 85 -3.29 -30.18 -8.91
N GLU A 86 -2.90 -30.85 -7.82
CA GLU A 86 -1.74 -31.75 -7.78
C GLU A 86 -1.91 -32.94 -8.75
N ASN A 87 -3.12 -33.50 -8.82
CA ASN A 87 -3.46 -34.55 -9.77
C ASN A 87 -3.39 -34.05 -11.22
N ASP A 88 -3.86 -32.85 -11.52
CA ASP A 88 -3.81 -32.29 -12.87
C ASP A 88 -2.38 -31.95 -13.31
N ILE A 89 -1.55 -31.43 -12.40
CA ILE A 89 -0.10 -31.25 -12.63
C ILE A 89 0.57 -32.60 -12.93
N SER A 90 0.24 -33.64 -12.17
CA SER A 90 0.80 -34.98 -12.36
C SER A 90 0.42 -35.62 -13.70
N LYS A 91 -0.76 -35.29 -14.24
CA LYS A 91 -1.15 -35.75 -15.59
C LYS A 91 -0.36 -35.03 -16.69
N LEU A 92 -0.04 -33.75 -16.50
CA LEU A 92 0.73 -32.96 -17.47
C LEU A 92 2.20 -33.36 -17.54
N SER A 93 2.80 -33.80 -16.43
CA SER A 93 4.19 -34.25 -16.38
C SER A 93 4.43 -35.58 -17.10
N VAL A 94 3.41 -36.44 -17.22
CA VAL A 94 3.51 -37.76 -17.90
C VAL A 94 3.35 -37.66 -19.42
N SER A 95 2.79 -36.57 -19.96
CA SER A 95 2.54 -36.41 -21.41
C SER A 95 3.71 -35.81 -22.21
N SER A 96 4.87 -35.57 -21.60
CA SER A 96 6.01 -34.92 -22.27
C SER A 96 7.11 -35.91 -22.68
N ILE A 97 7.00 -36.41 -23.92
CA ILE A 97 8.07 -36.72 -24.92
C ILE A 97 9.18 -37.73 -24.52
N PRO A 98 9.53 -38.71 -25.41
CA PRO A 98 10.58 -39.68 -25.14
C PRO A 98 11.96 -39.02 -24.99
N SER A 99 12.66 -39.48 -23.96
CA SER A 99 14.00 -39.09 -23.54
C SER A 99 15.03 -39.13 -24.67
N THR A 100 15.66 -37.99 -24.95
CA THR A 100 17.07 -37.97 -25.33
C THR A 100 17.84 -37.28 -24.20
N SER A 101 18.83 -38.01 -23.71
CA SER A 101 19.68 -37.62 -22.59
C SER A 101 20.43 -36.32 -22.88
N HIS A 102 20.45 -35.40 -21.92
CA HIS A 102 21.65 -35.00 -21.16
C HIS A 102 21.40 -33.70 -20.39
N THR A 103 22.12 -33.61 -19.26
CA THR A 103 22.35 -32.45 -18.39
C THR A 103 21.18 -31.93 -17.57
N GLY A 104 21.25 -32.26 -16.28
CA GLY A 104 20.46 -31.65 -15.22
C GLY A 104 20.79 -30.17 -15.02
N SER A 105 19.90 -29.53 -14.27
CA SER A 105 19.74 -28.09 -14.05
C SER A 105 19.15 -27.37 -15.27
N GLN A 106 17.84 -27.10 -15.23
CA GLN A 106 17.28 -25.74 -15.20
C GLN A 106 15.78 -25.76 -15.58
N PRO A 107 14.85 -25.73 -14.60
CA PRO A 107 13.47 -25.32 -14.86
C PRO A 107 13.36 -23.82 -15.21
N LEU A 108 14.37 -23.00 -14.86
CA LEU A 108 14.40 -21.55 -15.09
C LEU A 108 14.51 -21.14 -16.57
N VAL A 109 15.34 -21.82 -17.39
CA VAL A 109 15.47 -21.48 -18.82
C VAL A 109 14.14 -21.65 -19.57
N ASN A 110 13.35 -22.66 -19.21
CA ASN A 110 12.08 -22.90 -19.88
C ASN A 110 11.03 -21.84 -19.51
N GLU A 111 11.04 -21.32 -18.28
CA GLU A 111 10.12 -20.27 -17.86
C GLU A 111 10.47 -18.92 -18.50
N GLU A 112 11.76 -18.58 -18.59
CA GLU A 112 12.23 -17.40 -19.33
C GLU A 112 11.88 -17.48 -20.81
N LEU A 113 12.08 -18.63 -21.45
CA LEU A 113 11.72 -18.85 -22.85
C LEU A 113 10.19 -18.75 -23.06
N LEU A 114 9.40 -19.30 -22.15
CA LEU A 114 7.94 -19.24 -22.22
C LEU A 114 7.42 -17.81 -21.99
N MET A 115 8.00 -17.08 -21.03
CA MET A 115 7.73 -15.66 -20.80
C MET A 115 8.09 -14.82 -22.03
N GLU A 116 9.27 -15.03 -22.60
CA GLU A 116 9.72 -14.34 -23.81
C GLU A 116 8.77 -14.62 -24.99
N PHE A 117 8.35 -15.87 -25.15
CA PHE A 117 7.41 -16.26 -26.21
C PHE A 117 6.04 -15.60 -26.02
N GLN A 118 5.52 -15.56 -24.80
CA GLN A 118 4.28 -14.83 -24.48
C GLN A 118 4.43 -13.32 -24.73
N GLU A 119 5.58 -12.73 -24.37
CA GLU A 119 5.88 -11.34 -24.68
C GLU A 119 5.96 -11.08 -26.18
N ARG A 120 6.60 -11.96 -26.96
CA ARG A 120 6.65 -11.86 -28.42
C ARG A 120 5.24 -11.91 -29.03
N ILE A 121 4.38 -12.82 -28.57
CA ILE A 121 2.98 -12.88 -29.00
C ILE A 121 2.23 -11.57 -28.67
N ARG A 122 2.47 -10.98 -27.49
CA ARG A 122 1.89 -9.69 -27.13
C ARG A 122 2.43 -8.56 -28.01
N ARG A 123 3.74 -8.53 -28.29
CA ARG A 123 4.41 -7.52 -29.13
C ARG A 123 4.03 -7.64 -30.62
N GLN A 124 3.76 -8.85 -31.11
CA GLN A 124 3.28 -9.08 -32.49
C GLN A 124 1.94 -8.43 -32.78
N ARG A 125 1.19 -8.03 -31.74
CA ARG A 125 -0.06 -7.27 -31.87
C ARG A 125 0.13 -5.76 -31.80
N ASN A 126 1.36 -5.28 -31.60
CA ASN A 126 1.66 -3.86 -31.57
C ASN A 126 1.89 -3.35 -33.00
N LEU A 127 1.31 -2.19 -33.31
CA LEU A 127 1.47 -1.51 -34.59
C LEU A 127 2.42 -0.32 -34.42
N ILE A 128 3.38 -0.17 -35.32
CA ILE A 128 4.24 1.01 -35.39
C ILE A 128 3.77 1.88 -36.55
N LEU A 129 3.27 3.07 -36.24
CA LEU A 129 2.85 4.06 -37.22
C LEU A 129 3.95 5.13 -37.35
N VAL A 130 4.47 5.30 -38.56
CA VAL A 130 5.52 6.28 -38.88
C VAL A 130 4.91 7.41 -39.71
N GLY A 131 5.39 8.64 -39.51
CA GLY A 131 4.94 9.81 -40.28
C GLY A 131 3.74 10.55 -39.68
N VAL A 132 3.33 10.22 -38.45
CA VAL A 132 2.30 10.99 -37.72
C VAL A 132 2.93 12.28 -37.19
N ALA A 133 2.42 13.43 -37.65
CA ALA A 133 2.93 14.75 -37.28
C ALA A 133 2.98 14.95 -35.76
N GLU A 134 3.98 15.69 -35.29
CA GLU A 134 4.15 15.98 -33.87
C GLU A 134 3.21 17.09 -33.41
N GLN A 135 2.53 16.86 -32.29
CA GLN A 135 1.59 17.81 -31.70
C GLN A 135 2.33 18.85 -30.86
N LYS A 136 2.19 20.13 -31.22
CA LYS A 136 2.89 21.27 -30.58
C LYS A 136 2.16 21.87 -29.37
N CYS A 137 1.00 21.33 -28.95
CA CYS A 137 0.28 21.88 -27.81
C CYS A 137 1.00 21.57 -26.48
N LYS A 138 0.92 22.50 -25.51
CA LYS A 138 1.57 22.36 -24.20
C LYS A 138 0.88 21.33 -23.30
N ASN A 139 -0.46 21.25 -23.38
CA ASN A 139 -1.27 20.35 -22.57
C ASN A 139 -1.08 18.87 -23.00
N ALA A 140 -0.71 18.02 -22.05
CA ALA A 140 -0.48 16.59 -22.30
C ALA A 140 -1.75 15.83 -22.69
N GLU A 141 -2.90 16.11 -22.08
CA GLU A 141 -4.17 15.42 -22.37
C GLU A 141 -4.69 15.76 -23.78
N GLU A 142 -4.55 17.04 -24.17
CA GLU A 142 -4.91 17.50 -25.51
C GLU A 142 -4.02 16.84 -26.58
N ARG A 143 -2.71 16.72 -26.32
CA ARG A 143 -1.77 16.00 -27.20
C ARG A 143 -2.20 14.55 -27.38
N HIS A 144 -2.51 13.84 -26.28
CA HIS A 144 -2.96 12.45 -26.33
C HIS A 144 -4.25 12.29 -27.13
N THR A 145 -5.23 13.18 -26.92
CA THR A 145 -6.50 13.11 -27.63
C THR A 145 -6.34 13.32 -29.14
N ARG A 146 -5.42 14.20 -29.56
CA ARG A 146 -5.10 14.39 -30.99
C ARG A 146 -4.35 13.22 -31.58
N ASP A 147 -3.37 12.67 -30.86
CA ASP A 147 -2.66 11.47 -31.28
C ASP A 147 -3.63 10.30 -31.47
N ASP A 148 -4.56 10.10 -30.54
CA ASP A 148 -5.60 9.08 -30.65
C ASP A 148 -6.49 9.32 -31.88
N PHE A 149 -6.89 10.56 -32.12
CA PHE A 149 -7.69 10.92 -33.30
C PHE A 149 -6.95 10.65 -34.61
N ASP A 150 -5.69 11.08 -34.73
CA ASP A 150 -4.89 10.91 -35.94
C ASP A 150 -4.59 9.44 -36.22
N VAL A 151 -4.25 8.67 -35.19
CA VAL A 151 -4.05 7.21 -35.30
C VAL A 151 -5.34 6.53 -35.73
N MET A 152 -6.48 6.84 -35.09
CA MET A 152 -7.76 6.24 -35.46
C MET A 152 -8.19 6.64 -36.88
N LYS A 153 -7.86 7.86 -37.33
CA LYS A 153 -8.10 8.31 -38.71
C LYS A 153 -7.28 7.49 -39.72
N ILE A 154 -6.02 7.23 -39.41
CA ILE A 154 -5.14 6.39 -40.25
C ILE A 154 -5.66 4.95 -40.28
N LEU A 155 -5.96 4.37 -39.12
CA LEU A 155 -6.41 2.97 -39.02
C LEU A 155 -7.75 2.74 -39.72
N LYS A 156 -8.66 3.73 -39.72
CA LYS A 156 -9.92 3.68 -40.47
C LYS A 156 -9.74 3.55 -41.99
N ALA A 157 -8.58 3.91 -42.54
CA ALA A 157 -8.30 3.76 -43.96
C ALA A 157 -8.03 2.31 -44.37
N PHE A 158 -7.82 1.40 -43.40
CA PHE A 158 -7.54 -0.01 -43.62
C PHE A 158 -8.73 -0.87 -43.16
N GLN A 159 -9.15 -1.84 -43.97
CA GLN A 159 -10.14 -2.84 -43.55
C GLN A 159 -9.46 -3.87 -42.64
N ASP A 160 -10.21 -4.38 -41.65
CA ASP A 160 -9.82 -5.48 -40.74
C ASP A 160 -8.68 -5.22 -39.74
N ILE A 161 -8.32 -3.96 -39.47
CA ILE A 161 -7.39 -3.64 -38.36
C ILE A 161 -8.18 -3.45 -37.04
N PRO A 162 -7.90 -4.24 -35.99
CA PRO A 162 -8.55 -4.07 -34.70
C PRO A 162 -8.18 -2.71 -34.07
N THR A 163 -9.11 -2.14 -33.30
CA THR A 163 -8.88 -0.87 -32.61
C THR A 163 -7.78 -1.02 -31.54
N PRO A 164 -6.78 -0.12 -31.52
CA PRO A 164 -5.68 -0.21 -30.57
C PRO A 164 -6.17 0.00 -29.15
N ILE A 165 -5.66 -0.81 -28.23
CA ILE A 165 -5.99 -0.74 -26.79
C ILE A 165 -5.30 0.47 -26.14
N LYS A 166 -4.08 0.80 -26.59
CA LYS A 166 -3.25 1.87 -26.05
C LYS A 166 -2.40 2.45 -27.16
N ILE A 167 -2.33 3.77 -27.24
CA ILE A 167 -1.55 4.50 -28.26
C ILE A 167 -0.41 5.23 -27.55
N HIS A 168 0.82 4.99 -28.01
CA HIS A 168 2.03 5.55 -27.45
C HIS A 168 2.90 6.16 -28.54
N ARG A 169 3.29 7.42 -28.35
CA ARG A 169 4.24 8.09 -29.21
C ARG A 169 5.67 7.74 -28.78
N ILE A 170 6.43 7.18 -29.71
CA ILE A 170 7.84 6.81 -29.52
C ILE A 170 8.72 8.00 -29.96
N GLY A 171 9.77 8.30 -29.20
CA GLY A 171 10.83 9.23 -29.62
C GLY A 171 10.53 10.72 -29.43
N LYS A 172 10.05 11.12 -28.24
CA LYS A 172 9.66 12.52 -27.98
C LYS A 172 10.86 13.47 -27.77
N TYR A 173 12.01 12.97 -27.33
CA TYR A 173 13.11 13.83 -26.93
C TYR A 173 14.42 13.38 -27.57
N LYS A 174 15.20 14.36 -28.06
CA LYS A 174 16.58 14.15 -28.48
C LYS A 174 17.48 14.74 -27.41
N LEU A 175 18.28 13.89 -26.78
CA LEU A 175 19.35 14.32 -25.88
C LEU A 175 20.62 14.49 -26.69
N SER A 176 21.34 15.58 -26.45
CA SER A 176 22.67 15.77 -27.00
C SER A 176 23.62 16.02 -25.85
N ASP A 177 24.77 15.36 -25.89
CA ASP A 177 25.94 15.71 -25.09
C ASP A 177 27.08 16.13 -26.05
N PRO A 178 28.25 16.53 -25.56
CA PRO A 178 29.39 16.87 -26.41
C PRO A 178 29.93 15.72 -27.27
N THR A 179 29.53 14.48 -26.99
CA THR A 179 30.02 13.25 -27.66
C THR A 179 29.07 12.74 -28.74
N GLY A 180 27.78 13.10 -28.67
CA GLY A 180 26.79 12.71 -29.67
C GLY A 180 25.35 13.03 -29.26
N CYS A 181 24.41 12.41 -29.96
CA CYS A 181 22.99 12.52 -29.64
C CYS A 181 22.35 11.13 -29.51
N ALA A 182 21.38 11.03 -28.60
CA ALA A 182 20.53 9.86 -28.44
C ALA A 182 19.06 10.27 -28.44
N GLN A 183 18.19 9.41 -28.97
CA GLN A 183 16.75 9.59 -28.81
C GLN A 183 16.31 8.97 -27.49
N ILE A 184 15.44 9.64 -26.75
CA ILE A 184 14.88 9.13 -25.50
C ILE A 184 13.42 8.78 -25.73
N HIS A 185 13.09 7.55 -25.36
CA HIS A 185 11.73 7.12 -25.14
C HIS A 185 11.47 7.10 -23.63
N TYR A 186 10.65 8.03 -23.15
CA TYR A 186 10.28 8.11 -21.74
C TYR A 186 8.77 7.90 -21.59
N ASP A 187 8.40 6.74 -21.05
CA ASP A 187 7.01 6.40 -20.74
C ASP A 187 6.67 6.87 -19.34
N THR A 188 5.96 7.99 -19.24
CA THR A 188 5.52 8.56 -17.96
C THR A 188 4.63 7.62 -17.16
N SER A 189 3.96 6.68 -17.81
CA SER A 189 3.14 5.67 -17.13
C SER A 189 3.97 4.64 -16.38
N LYS A 190 5.26 4.49 -16.72
CA LYS A 190 6.22 3.58 -16.08
C LYS A 190 7.15 4.29 -15.08
N CYS A 191 6.95 5.58 -14.83
CA CYS A 191 7.77 6.30 -13.87
C CYS A 191 7.52 5.78 -12.45
N ASN A 192 8.56 5.25 -11.79
CA ASN A 192 8.49 4.76 -10.41
C ASN A 192 8.11 5.85 -9.39
N THR A 193 8.21 7.13 -9.76
CA THR A 193 7.83 8.25 -8.88
C THR A 193 6.40 8.73 -9.08
N ARG A 194 5.60 8.04 -9.91
CA ARG A 194 4.20 8.42 -10.16
C ARG A 194 3.33 8.06 -8.96
N ILE A 195 2.71 9.08 -8.37
CA ILE A 195 1.73 8.90 -7.30
C ILE A 195 0.42 8.39 -7.91
N ASN A 196 -0.15 7.34 -7.32
CA ASN A 196 -1.47 6.83 -7.72
C ASN A 196 -2.56 7.87 -7.39
N SER A 197 -3.59 7.99 -8.22
CA SER A 197 -4.73 8.90 -8.03
C SER A 197 -5.40 8.73 -6.66
N SER A 198 -5.52 7.50 -6.16
CA SER A 198 -6.04 7.25 -4.80
C SER A 198 -5.18 7.90 -3.73
N CYS A 199 -3.85 7.79 -3.85
CA CYS A 199 -2.90 8.37 -2.91
C CYS A 199 -2.95 9.90 -2.96
N MET A 200 -3.06 10.49 -4.16
CA MET A 200 -3.23 11.93 -4.31
C MET A 200 -4.53 12.42 -3.65
N ASN A 201 -5.64 11.70 -3.83
CA ASN A 201 -6.92 12.03 -3.19
C ASN A 201 -6.85 11.96 -1.65
N ASP A 202 -6.17 10.96 -1.12
CA ASP A 202 -5.98 10.81 0.33
C ASP A 202 -5.08 11.90 0.90
N LEU A 203 -4.02 12.30 0.17
CA LEU A 203 -3.14 13.41 0.52
C LEU A 203 -3.93 14.73 0.59
N THR A 204 -4.74 15.02 -0.43
CA THR A 204 -5.61 16.20 -0.47
C THR A 204 -6.64 16.19 0.67
N ARG A 205 -7.25 15.03 0.97
CA ARG A 205 -8.20 14.89 2.09
C ARG A 205 -7.51 15.11 3.44
N SER A 206 -6.31 14.58 3.62
CA SER A 206 -5.52 14.74 4.84
C SER A 206 -5.15 16.22 5.06
N PHE A 207 -4.70 16.90 4.01
CA PHE A 207 -4.41 18.33 4.05
C PHE A 207 -5.66 19.15 4.42
N ALA A 208 -6.82 18.86 3.80
CA ALA A 208 -8.07 19.54 4.12
C ALA A 208 -8.49 19.36 5.59
N LYS A 209 -8.17 18.22 6.21
CA LYS A 209 -8.41 17.98 7.63
C LYS A 209 -7.43 18.78 8.50
N ALA A 210 -6.14 18.75 8.18
CA ALA A 210 -5.10 19.47 8.93
C ALA A 210 -5.33 20.99 8.90
N SER A 211 -5.70 21.53 7.74
CA SER A 211 -6.04 22.96 7.56
C SER A 211 -7.19 23.40 8.48
N ARG A 212 -8.21 22.56 8.72
CA ARG A 212 -9.31 22.87 9.66
C ARG A 212 -8.90 22.85 11.12
N MET A 213 -7.85 22.09 11.46
CA MET A 213 -7.39 21.93 12.84
C MET A 213 -6.42 23.04 13.28
N SER A 214 -6.15 24.04 12.43
CA SER A 214 -5.19 25.15 12.70
C SER A 214 -3.84 24.64 13.19
N CYS A 215 -3.26 23.68 12.47
CA CYS A 215 -1.89 23.23 12.71
C CYS A 215 -0.89 24.31 12.26
N ASP A 216 0.17 24.53 13.04
CA ASP A 216 1.18 25.56 12.75
C ASP A 216 1.92 25.31 11.41
N ASP A 217 1.92 24.08 10.91
CA ASP A 217 2.64 23.68 9.70
C ASP A 217 1.82 23.76 8.39
N VAL A 218 0.60 24.32 8.44
CA VAL A 218 -0.32 24.30 7.28
C VAL A 218 0.28 24.97 6.04
N ASP A 219 1.04 26.04 6.18
CA ASP A 219 1.67 26.73 5.05
C ASP A 219 2.73 25.85 4.36
N THR A 220 3.53 25.12 5.15
CA THR A 220 4.54 24.19 4.62
C THR A 220 3.86 23.00 3.96
N MET A 221 2.80 22.46 4.56
CA MET A 221 2.01 21.39 3.94
C MET A 221 1.36 21.83 2.63
N HIS A 222 0.83 23.06 2.56
CA HIS A 222 0.26 23.61 1.34
C HIS A 222 1.31 23.72 0.23
N PHE A 223 2.49 24.26 0.54
CA PHE A 223 3.60 24.35 -0.40
C PHE A 223 4.03 22.96 -0.92
N MET A 224 4.16 21.98 -0.03
CA MET A 224 4.50 20.60 -0.43
C MET A 224 3.42 19.97 -1.31
N LEU A 225 2.14 20.14 -0.95
CA LEU A 225 1.01 19.60 -1.71
C LEU A 225 0.95 20.22 -3.11
N ASP A 226 1.15 21.53 -3.24
CA ASP A 226 1.19 22.22 -4.53
C ASP A 226 2.33 21.70 -5.41
N LYS A 227 3.53 21.47 -4.84
CA LYS A 227 4.65 20.86 -5.57
C LYS A 227 4.36 19.43 -6.02
N ILE A 228 3.72 18.64 -5.16
CA ILE A 228 3.29 17.27 -5.49
C ILE A 228 2.23 17.29 -6.59
N GLU A 229 1.25 18.20 -6.51
CA GLU A 229 0.17 18.33 -7.49
C GLU A 229 0.69 18.81 -8.85
N GLN A 230 1.61 19.77 -8.87
CA GLN A 230 2.29 20.22 -10.09
C GLN A 230 2.99 19.05 -10.78
N LYS A 231 3.74 18.24 -10.01
CA LYS A 231 4.41 17.05 -10.54
C LYS A 231 3.43 15.96 -10.99
N TYR A 232 2.30 15.82 -10.30
CA TYR A 232 1.25 14.87 -10.63
C TYR A 232 0.54 15.23 -11.94
N LYS A 233 0.23 16.53 -12.14
CA LYS A 233 -0.44 17.05 -13.34
C LYS A 233 0.48 17.11 -14.56
N ASN A 234 1.74 17.51 -14.35
CA ASN A 234 2.75 17.64 -15.40
C ASN A 234 3.92 16.70 -15.11
N PRO A 235 3.77 15.38 -15.37
CA PRO A 235 4.84 14.41 -15.10
C PRO A 235 6.07 14.62 -15.98
N VAL A 236 5.93 15.40 -17.07
CA VAL A 236 7.04 15.80 -17.94
C VAL A 236 6.89 17.25 -18.36
N ASP A 237 7.81 18.07 -17.86
CA ASP A 237 7.97 19.47 -18.22
C ASP A 237 9.43 19.70 -18.62
N PHE A 238 9.77 19.22 -19.82
CA PHE A 238 11.07 19.48 -20.43
C PHE A 238 10.87 20.43 -21.59
N GLU A 239 11.67 21.49 -21.62
CA GLU A 239 11.75 22.44 -22.72
C GLU A 239 13.08 22.27 -23.46
N GLU A 240 13.13 22.75 -24.70
CA GLU A 240 14.38 22.77 -25.45
C GLU A 240 15.41 23.64 -24.72
N GLY A 241 16.63 23.11 -24.53
CA GLY A 241 17.68 23.76 -23.76
C GLY A 241 17.75 23.33 -22.29
N ASP A 242 16.79 22.53 -21.81
CA ASP A 242 16.88 21.94 -20.48
C ASP A 242 17.98 20.88 -20.39
N PHE A 243 18.71 20.90 -19.28
CA PHE A 243 19.67 19.86 -18.92
C PHE A 243 18.93 18.68 -18.29
N LEU A 244 19.23 17.46 -18.73
CA LEU A 244 18.51 16.25 -18.30
C LEU A 244 19.48 15.13 -17.89
N SER A 245 19.19 14.48 -16.78
CA SER A 245 19.76 13.20 -16.37
C SER A 245 18.77 12.09 -16.71
N VAL A 246 19.20 11.14 -17.52
CA VAL A 246 18.36 10.05 -18.02
C VAL A 246 18.95 8.71 -17.65
N LEU A 247 18.12 7.84 -17.07
CA LEU A 247 18.48 6.45 -16.76
C LEU A 247 17.53 5.53 -17.51
N GLY A 248 18.11 4.59 -18.25
CA GLY A 248 17.37 3.72 -19.16
C GLY A 248 18.23 2.66 -19.81
N ASP A 249 17.57 1.74 -20.49
CA ASP A 249 18.23 0.72 -21.30
C ASP A 249 18.52 1.27 -22.70
N ILE A 250 19.70 0.95 -23.23
CA ILE A 250 20.14 1.41 -24.55
C ILE A 250 19.75 0.36 -25.60
N PHE A 251 19.11 0.84 -26.66
CA PHE A 251 18.75 0.09 -27.86
C PHE A 251 19.42 0.73 -29.08
N VAL A 252 19.82 -0.10 -30.03
CA VAL A 252 20.33 0.38 -31.32
C VAL A 252 19.32 0.00 -32.40
N GLU A 253 18.76 0.99 -33.08
CA GLU A 253 17.90 0.75 -34.24
C GLU A 253 18.78 0.47 -35.46
N ASN A 254 18.99 -0.83 -35.76
CA ASN A 254 19.93 -1.32 -36.80
C ASN A 254 19.76 -0.67 -38.19
N LEU A 255 18.56 -0.19 -38.53
CA LEU A 255 18.28 0.38 -39.86
C LEU A 255 18.78 1.82 -40.02
N LYS A 256 18.96 2.56 -38.92
CA LYS A 256 19.30 3.99 -38.95
C LYS A 256 20.54 4.35 -38.15
N ASP A 257 21.15 3.37 -37.48
CA ASP A 257 22.26 3.57 -36.54
C ASP A 257 21.93 4.61 -35.45
N ILE A 258 20.64 4.68 -35.07
CA ILE A 258 20.16 5.59 -34.04
C ILE A 258 20.17 4.84 -32.71
N ARG A 259 20.84 5.42 -31.72
CA ARG A 259 20.78 4.96 -30.33
C ARG A 259 19.53 5.52 -29.67
N ILE A 260 18.71 4.64 -29.14
CA ILE A 260 17.48 4.94 -28.43
C ILE A 260 17.64 4.51 -26.98
N ILE A 261 17.34 5.41 -26.04
CA ILE A 261 17.32 5.13 -24.61
C ILE A 261 15.86 4.93 -24.21
N ASN A 262 15.51 3.74 -23.75
CA ASN A 262 14.22 3.50 -23.10
C ASN A 262 14.34 3.89 -21.63
N ALA A 263 14.03 5.15 -21.34
CA ALA A 263 14.19 5.72 -20.02
C ALA A 263 13.09 5.24 -19.06
N TYR A 264 13.49 4.73 -17.90
CA TYR A 264 12.60 4.54 -16.74
C TYR A 264 12.65 5.73 -15.79
N GLU A 265 13.68 6.56 -15.88
CA GLU A 265 13.82 7.80 -15.11
C GLU A 265 14.38 8.92 -15.98
N CYS A 266 13.75 10.10 -15.91
CA CYS A 266 14.25 11.31 -16.54
C CYS A 266 14.06 12.48 -15.57
N LYS A 267 15.13 13.20 -15.26
CA LYS A 267 15.16 14.31 -14.29
C LYS A 267 15.81 15.53 -14.90
N LYS A 268 15.24 16.71 -14.65
CA LYS A 268 15.87 17.99 -14.99
C LYS A 268 17.07 18.24 -14.07
N THR A 269 18.19 18.66 -14.65
CA THR A 269 19.45 18.98 -13.99
C THR A 269 19.86 20.42 -14.30
N ASN A 270 21.14 20.73 -14.14
CA ASN A 270 21.74 22.01 -14.46
C ASN A 270 23.15 21.81 -15.02
N VAL A 271 23.71 22.89 -15.57
CA VAL A 271 25.05 22.88 -16.16
C VAL A 271 26.15 22.49 -15.17
N ASP A 272 26.03 22.88 -13.90
CA ASP A 272 27.03 22.57 -12.88
C ASP A 272 27.13 21.05 -12.66
N ARG A 273 25.99 20.36 -12.66
CA ARG A 273 25.95 18.91 -12.52
C ARG A 273 26.56 18.21 -13.72
N ASP A 274 26.33 18.72 -14.93
CA ASP A 274 26.92 18.16 -16.16
C ASP A 274 28.44 18.31 -16.17
N ILE A 275 28.98 19.44 -15.69
CA ILE A 275 30.44 19.63 -15.55
C ILE A 275 31.03 18.58 -14.60
N VAL A 276 30.40 18.38 -13.44
CA VAL A 276 30.83 17.34 -12.48
C VAL A 276 30.76 15.96 -13.12
N TRP A 277 29.69 15.67 -13.86
CA TRP A 277 29.49 14.39 -14.51
C TRP A 277 30.53 14.09 -15.59
N LEU A 278 30.95 15.09 -16.37
CA LEU A 278 32.02 14.91 -17.38
C LEU A 278 33.36 14.53 -16.73
N GLU A 279 33.68 15.12 -15.57
CA GLU A 279 34.90 14.79 -14.83
C GLU A 279 34.81 13.39 -14.18
N GLU A 280 33.64 13.05 -13.61
CA GLU A 280 33.35 11.70 -13.11
C GLU A 280 33.45 10.65 -14.23
N LEU A 281 32.92 10.95 -15.42
CA LEU A 281 32.96 10.07 -16.59
C LEU A 281 34.41 9.81 -17.02
N ARG A 282 35.25 10.85 -17.10
CA ARG A 282 36.68 10.70 -17.39
C ARG A 282 37.34 9.75 -16.39
N TYR A 283 37.11 9.98 -15.10
CA TYR A 283 37.66 9.13 -14.04
C TYR A 283 37.21 7.66 -14.17
N VAL A 284 35.92 7.44 -14.44
CA VAL A 284 35.34 6.10 -14.62
C VAL A 284 35.95 5.39 -15.83
N TYR A 285 36.09 6.08 -16.97
CA TYR A 285 36.71 5.52 -18.18
C TYR A 285 38.17 5.13 -17.94
N ASP A 286 38.95 6.02 -17.32
CA ASP A 286 40.37 5.77 -17.03
C ASP A 286 40.58 4.58 -16.08
N LYS A 287 39.68 4.41 -15.10
CA LYS A 287 39.82 3.37 -14.07
C LYS A 287 39.24 2.03 -14.49
N LEU A 288 38.09 2.02 -15.17
CA LEU A 288 37.33 0.79 -15.41
C LEU A 288 37.40 0.31 -16.85
N TYR A 289 37.35 1.22 -17.83
CA TYR A 289 37.23 0.82 -19.24
C TYR A 289 38.59 0.74 -19.94
N ILE A 290 39.43 1.77 -19.81
CA ILE A 290 40.73 1.82 -20.50
C ILE A 290 41.74 0.85 -19.88
N LYS A 291 41.78 0.75 -18.54
CA LYS A 291 42.69 -0.15 -17.84
C LYS A 291 42.40 -1.64 -18.03
N GLN A 292 41.18 -1.99 -18.44
CA GLN A 292 40.80 -3.39 -18.65
C GLN A 292 41.11 -3.92 -20.06
N GLY A 293 41.67 -3.10 -20.95
CA GLY A 293 42.19 -3.58 -22.24
C GLY A 293 41.13 -4.31 -23.09
N ILE A 294 39.97 -3.68 -23.28
CA ILE A 294 39.07 -3.99 -24.40
C ILE A 294 39.43 -3.04 -25.55
#